data_AF-Q8KGW9-F1
#
_entry.id   AF-Q8KGW9-F1
#
_cell.length_a   1.000
_cell.length_b   1.000
_cell.length_c   1.000
_cell.angle_alpha   90.00
_cell.angle_beta   90.00
_cell.angle_gamma   90.00
#
_symmetry.space_group_name_H-M   'P 1'
#
loop_
_entity.id
_entity.type
_entity.pdbx_description
1 polymer ?
#
loop_
_entity_poly.entity_id
_entity_poly.type
_entity_poly.pdbx_seq_one_letter_code
_entity_poly.pdbx_strand_id
1 'polypeptide(L)'
;MGIVLYRQYRQSLKVTPFTGRYMPYNWSSLPNPLDAQWMAYSWMLDEFGRELANTVNGFTNDVHSLTAWSTVVEPLTQQSQLEANREFIDKLATTAVNLPYVVKGRFAFAAAHLCHQANMLKFPATWRDDLPLDCEIYPHVADSYGKSWKGYKRLKRALDAIGARAFRDGTGDFRHAYNHRFSPRFVVGMTQFVTRTVNASTGRVRYGFGGRCPLDLAKIVKLLEQEQMRFYAAFESFQELVREHERAIRDHVEAKL
;
A
#
# COMPACT_ATOMS: atom_id res chain seq x y z
N MET A 1 -13.63 -31.09 4.06
CA MET A 1 -13.58 -30.28 2.81
C MET A 1 -12.34 -29.37 2.76
N GLY A 2 -12.03 -28.61 3.81
CA GLY A 2 -10.92 -27.63 3.83
C GLY A 2 -9.54 -28.15 3.37
N ILE A 3 -9.11 -29.35 3.80
CA ILE A 3 -7.83 -29.94 3.37
C ILE A 3 -7.79 -30.20 1.86
N VAL A 4 -8.91 -30.64 1.27
CA VAL A 4 -9.01 -30.90 -0.17
C VAL A 4 -8.91 -29.60 -0.96
N LEU A 5 -9.65 -28.56 -0.55
CA LEU A 5 -9.59 -27.23 -1.15
C LEU A 5 -8.19 -26.62 -1.04
N TYR A 6 -7.54 -26.77 0.12
CA TYR A 6 -6.18 -26.29 0.30
C TYR A 6 -5.18 -27.04 -0.60
N ARG A 7 -5.32 -28.36 -0.80
CA ARG A 7 -4.48 -29.11 -1.75
C ARG A 7 -4.69 -28.64 -3.19
N GLN A 8 -5.94 -28.41 -3.60
CA GLN A 8 -6.27 -27.85 -4.92
C GLN A 8 -5.65 -26.46 -5.08
N TYR A 9 -5.75 -25.61 -4.06
CA TYR A 9 -5.05 -24.32 -4.01
C TYR A 9 -3.54 -24.47 -4.17
N ARG A 10 -2.89 -25.38 -3.43
CA ARG A 10 -1.43 -25.58 -3.56
C ARG A 10 -1.01 -26.10 -4.93
N GLN A 11 -1.85 -26.90 -5.59
CA GLN A 11 -1.62 -27.33 -6.97
C GLN A 11 -1.80 -26.17 -7.96
N SER A 12 -2.89 -25.40 -7.82
CA SER A 12 -3.16 -24.19 -8.62
C SER A 12 -2.04 -23.16 -8.47
N LEU A 13 -1.57 -22.91 -7.24
CA LEU A 13 -0.51 -21.95 -6.95
C LEU A 13 0.81 -22.29 -7.65
N LYS A 14 1.15 -23.58 -7.78
CA LYS A 14 2.38 -24.02 -8.46
C LYS A 14 2.37 -23.74 -9.96
N VAL A 15 1.20 -23.76 -10.59
CA VAL A 15 1.04 -23.57 -12.04
C VAL A 15 0.60 -22.15 -12.40
N THR A 16 0.08 -21.40 -11.43
CA THR A 16 -0.21 -19.98 -11.58
C THR A 16 1.08 -19.24 -11.90
N PRO A 17 1.14 -18.46 -13.00
CA PRO A 17 2.31 -17.65 -13.27
C PRO A 17 2.55 -16.61 -12.16
N PHE A 18 3.81 -16.47 -11.75
CA PHE A 18 4.21 -15.38 -10.88
C PHE A 18 4.48 -14.13 -11.73
N THR A 19 3.64 -13.11 -11.59
CA THR A 19 3.68 -11.87 -12.39
C THR A 19 4.39 -10.70 -11.71
N GLY A 20 4.77 -10.87 -10.43
CA GLY A 20 5.40 -9.83 -9.62
C GLY A 20 6.93 -9.82 -9.67
N ARG A 21 7.51 -8.90 -8.89
CA ARG A 21 8.94 -8.86 -8.56
C ARG A 21 9.13 -8.49 -7.10
N TYR A 22 10.21 -8.98 -6.49
CA TYR A 22 10.56 -8.60 -5.13
C TYR A 22 11.38 -7.32 -5.10
N MET A 23 11.00 -6.41 -4.20
CA MET A 23 11.77 -5.22 -3.88
C MET A 23 13.04 -5.62 -3.12
N PRO A 24 14.20 -5.06 -3.50
CA PRO A 24 15.46 -5.40 -2.88
C PRO A 24 15.53 -4.86 -1.45
N TYR A 25 16.37 -5.51 -0.66
CA TYR A 25 16.82 -5.01 0.64
C TYR A 25 18.21 -4.37 0.48
N ASN A 26 18.64 -3.59 1.47
CA ASN A 26 20.03 -3.08 1.59
C ASN A 26 20.55 -2.41 0.31
N TRP A 27 19.73 -1.57 -0.33
CA TRP A 27 20.04 -0.93 -1.60
C TRP A 27 20.61 0.48 -1.47
N SER A 28 20.73 1.00 -0.24
CA SER A 28 21.32 2.31 0.03
C SER A 28 22.83 2.30 -0.25
N SER A 29 23.36 3.47 -0.61
CA SER A 29 24.77 3.69 -0.95
C SER A 29 25.42 4.75 -0.06
N LEU A 30 24.97 4.85 1.20
CA LEU A 30 25.52 5.78 2.17
C LEU A 30 27.04 5.58 2.33
N PRO A 31 27.82 6.67 2.52
CA PRO A 31 29.25 6.58 2.78
C PRO A 31 29.58 5.71 4.00
N ASN A 32 30.72 5.04 3.95
CA ASN A 32 31.31 4.33 5.08
C ASN A 32 32.83 4.60 5.12
N PRO A 33 33.37 5.26 6.17
CA PRO A 33 32.69 5.65 7.42
C PRO A 33 31.68 6.79 7.24
N LEU A 34 30.70 6.83 8.14
CA LEU A 34 29.66 7.85 8.18
C LEU A 34 29.81 8.71 9.45
N ASP A 35 29.75 10.05 9.29
CA ASP A 35 29.77 10.99 10.43
C ASP A 35 28.59 10.70 11.38
N ALA A 36 28.83 10.78 12.69
CA ALA A 36 27.85 10.53 13.74
C ALA A 36 26.56 11.36 13.56
N GLN A 37 26.65 12.55 12.97
CA GLN A 37 25.49 13.39 12.64
C GLN A 37 24.47 12.70 11.70
N TRP A 38 24.88 11.66 10.95
CA TRP A 38 24.01 10.91 10.02
C TRP A 38 23.49 9.60 10.59
N MET A 39 23.83 9.25 11.83
CA MET A 39 23.43 7.98 12.44
C MET A 39 21.91 7.81 12.44
N ALA A 40 21.17 8.85 12.86
CA ALA A 40 19.71 8.82 12.88
C ALA A 40 19.13 8.60 11.47
N TYR A 41 19.63 9.33 10.47
CA TYR A 41 19.20 9.15 9.07
C TYR A 41 19.48 7.72 8.58
N SER A 42 20.69 7.21 8.82
CA SER A 42 21.09 5.87 8.37
C SER A 42 20.25 4.77 8.98
N TRP A 43 19.96 4.85 10.28
CA TRP A 43 19.18 3.83 10.98
C TRP A 43 17.73 3.85 10.53
N MET A 44 17.14 5.05 10.41
CA MET A 44 15.79 5.20 9.84
C MET A 44 15.72 4.68 8.42
N LEU A 45 16.72 4.95 7.58
CA LEU A 45 16.73 4.46 6.19
C LEU A 45 16.79 2.93 6.12
N ASP A 46 17.64 2.28 6.93
CA ASP A 46 17.73 0.82 6.95
C ASP A 46 16.41 0.18 7.40
N GLU A 47 15.82 0.67 8.50
CA GLU A 47 14.54 0.17 9.02
C GLU A 47 13.40 0.42 8.02
N PHE A 48 13.18 1.67 7.62
CA PHE A 48 12.07 2.03 6.74
C PHE A 48 12.20 1.37 5.37
N GLY A 49 13.41 1.30 4.81
CA GLY A 49 13.66 0.63 3.54
C GLY A 49 13.28 -0.85 3.58
N ARG A 50 13.64 -1.56 4.66
CA ARG A 50 13.28 -2.97 4.86
C ARG A 50 11.79 -3.16 5.09
N GLU A 51 11.16 -2.34 5.92
CA GLU A 51 9.73 -2.46 6.21
C GLU A 51 8.86 -2.15 5.00
N LEU A 52 9.25 -1.17 4.18
CA LEU A 52 8.59 -0.91 2.90
C LEU A 52 8.77 -2.08 1.93
N ALA A 53 9.98 -2.64 1.82
CA ALA A 53 10.23 -3.81 0.97
C ALA A 53 9.41 -5.03 1.44
N ASN A 54 9.39 -5.31 2.75
CA ASN A 54 8.58 -6.36 3.37
C ASN A 54 7.10 -6.20 3.03
N THR A 55 6.58 -4.97 3.13
CA THR A 55 5.17 -4.68 2.83
C THR A 55 4.84 -4.95 1.36
N VAL A 56 5.68 -4.47 0.43
CA VAL A 56 5.47 -4.64 -1.02
C VAL A 56 5.65 -6.11 -1.45
N ASN A 57 6.63 -6.80 -0.86
CA ASN A 57 6.89 -8.22 -1.11
C ASN A 57 5.77 -9.11 -0.56
N GLY A 58 5.27 -8.81 0.64
CA GLY A 58 4.10 -9.47 1.23
C GLY A 58 2.86 -9.30 0.34
N PHE A 59 2.56 -8.07 -0.08
CA PHE A 59 1.45 -7.81 -1.00
C PHE A 59 1.61 -8.56 -2.33
N THR A 60 2.83 -8.66 -2.86
CA THR A 60 3.12 -9.42 -4.07
C THR A 60 2.75 -10.91 -3.93
N ASN A 61 3.04 -11.50 -2.78
CA ASN A 61 2.64 -12.87 -2.47
C ASN A 61 1.14 -13.02 -2.26
N ASP A 62 0.49 -12.04 -1.65
CA ASP A 62 -0.97 -12.03 -1.47
C ASP A 62 -1.70 -12.01 -2.81
N VAL A 63 -1.26 -11.16 -3.76
CA VAL A 63 -1.82 -11.10 -5.12
C VAL A 63 -1.66 -12.43 -5.85
N HIS A 64 -0.46 -13.02 -5.80
CA HIS A 64 -0.22 -14.32 -6.41
C HIS A 64 -1.11 -15.42 -5.80
N SER A 65 -1.24 -15.42 -4.48
CA SER A 65 -2.11 -16.36 -3.75
C SER A 65 -3.59 -16.17 -4.11
N LEU A 66 -4.08 -14.93 -4.18
CA LEU A 66 -5.46 -14.63 -4.57
C LEU A 66 -5.73 -14.99 -6.04
N THR A 67 -4.74 -14.85 -6.91
CA THR A 67 -4.81 -15.30 -8.31
C THR A 67 -5.07 -16.80 -8.36
N ALA A 68 -4.28 -17.61 -7.65
CA ALA A 68 -4.48 -19.05 -7.58
C ALA A 68 -5.83 -19.44 -6.96
N TRP A 69 -6.30 -18.70 -5.95
CA TRP A 69 -7.63 -18.90 -5.36
C TRP A 69 -8.76 -18.56 -6.33
N SER A 70 -8.63 -17.52 -7.15
CA SER A 70 -9.66 -17.18 -8.16
C SER A 70 -9.92 -18.35 -9.12
N THR A 71 -8.88 -19.04 -9.55
CA THR A 71 -8.98 -20.23 -10.41
C THR A 71 -9.65 -21.40 -9.70
N VAL A 72 -9.33 -21.63 -8.41
CA VAL A 72 -9.88 -22.77 -7.65
C VAL A 72 -11.36 -22.58 -7.34
N VAL A 73 -11.79 -21.34 -7.10
CA VAL A 73 -13.12 -21.02 -6.55
C VAL A 73 -14.18 -20.87 -7.63
N GLU A 74 -13.80 -20.46 -8.84
CA GLU A 74 -14.69 -20.26 -9.98
C GLU A 74 -15.59 -21.48 -10.27
N PRO A 75 -15.09 -22.72 -10.39
CA PRO A 75 -15.93 -23.88 -10.72
C PRO A 75 -16.68 -24.48 -9.52
N LEU A 76 -16.48 -23.96 -8.30
CA LEU A 76 -17.07 -24.54 -7.10
C LEU A 76 -18.58 -24.23 -7.00
N THR A 77 -19.31 -25.13 -6.35
CA THR A 77 -20.68 -24.85 -5.93
C THR A 77 -20.70 -23.70 -4.91
N GLN A 78 -21.83 -23.00 -4.79
CA GLN A 78 -21.97 -21.89 -3.85
C GLN A 78 -21.63 -22.27 -2.39
N GLN A 79 -21.97 -23.50 -1.97
CA GLN A 79 -21.63 -24.00 -0.65
C GLN A 79 -20.11 -24.16 -0.48
N SER A 80 -19.43 -24.77 -1.45
CA SER A 80 -17.98 -24.91 -1.43
C SER A 80 -17.25 -23.57 -1.56
N GLN A 81 -17.81 -22.62 -2.32
CA GLN A 81 -17.32 -21.23 -2.38
C GLN A 81 -17.42 -20.54 -1.01
N LEU A 82 -18.52 -20.73 -0.29
CA LEU A 82 -18.70 -20.17 1.04
C LEU A 82 -17.67 -20.72 2.03
N GLU A 83 -17.39 -22.01 1.98
CA GLU A 83 -16.38 -22.65 2.83
C GLU A 83 -14.97 -22.17 2.48
N ALA A 84 -14.60 -22.16 1.19
CA ALA A 84 -13.32 -21.64 0.74
C ALA A 84 -13.15 -20.16 1.15
N ASN A 85 -14.22 -19.37 1.01
CA ASN A 85 -14.20 -17.96 1.35
C ASN A 85 -13.96 -17.72 2.84
N ARG A 86 -14.75 -18.37 3.70
CA ARG A 86 -14.65 -18.21 5.15
C ARG A 86 -13.31 -18.62 5.71
N GLU A 87 -12.75 -19.73 5.21
CA GLU A 87 -11.54 -20.32 5.77
C GLU A 87 -10.27 -19.65 5.23
N PHE A 88 -10.22 -19.34 3.93
CA PHE A 88 -8.95 -18.99 3.27
C PHE A 88 -8.94 -17.62 2.60
N ILE A 89 -10.05 -17.19 1.98
CA ILE A 89 -10.02 -16.05 1.04
C ILE A 89 -10.37 -14.74 1.74
N ASP A 90 -11.41 -14.71 2.58
CA ASP A 90 -11.98 -13.47 3.10
C ASP A 90 -10.93 -12.65 3.87
N LYS A 91 -10.13 -13.30 4.73
CA LYS A 91 -9.04 -12.65 5.47
C LYS A 91 -7.93 -12.16 4.54
N LEU A 92 -7.51 -12.99 3.58
CA LEU A 92 -6.45 -12.65 2.64
C LEU A 92 -6.86 -11.47 1.73
N ALA A 93 -8.05 -11.54 1.15
CA ALA A 93 -8.61 -10.50 0.29
C ALA A 93 -8.88 -9.20 1.06
N THR A 94 -9.39 -9.29 2.30
CA THR A 94 -9.59 -8.12 3.17
C THR A 94 -8.27 -7.41 3.44
N THR A 95 -7.21 -8.15 3.77
CA THR A 95 -5.87 -7.57 3.98
C THR A 95 -5.35 -6.93 2.70
N ALA A 96 -5.36 -7.65 1.59
CA ALA A 96 -4.85 -7.16 0.31
C ALA A 96 -5.59 -5.90 -0.16
N VAL A 97 -6.92 -5.85 -0.07
CA VAL A 97 -7.70 -4.69 -0.52
C VAL A 97 -7.51 -3.45 0.37
N ASN A 98 -7.14 -3.63 1.65
CA ASN A 98 -6.84 -2.51 2.55
C ASN A 98 -5.38 -2.02 2.45
N LEU A 99 -4.44 -2.86 2.02
CA LEU A 99 -3.02 -2.54 1.97
C LEU A 99 -2.67 -1.27 1.17
N PRO A 100 -3.32 -0.92 0.04
CA PRO A 100 -3.05 0.34 -0.66
C PRO A 100 -3.11 1.59 0.23
N TYR A 101 -4.05 1.66 1.17
CA TYR A 101 -4.13 2.77 2.11
C TYR A 101 -2.94 2.77 3.10
N VAL A 102 -2.60 1.59 3.62
CA VAL A 102 -1.49 1.41 4.58
C VAL A 102 -0.15 1.75 3.94
N VAL A 103 0.09 1.28 2.72
CA VAL A 103 1.34 1.52 1.98
C VAL A 103 1.56 3.01 1.74
N LYS A 104 0.52 3.76 1.33
CA LYS A 104 0.63 5.23 1.20
C LYS A 104 1.07 5.90 2.50
N GLY A 105 0.48 5.49 3.63
CA GLY A 105 0.84 6.00 4.95
C GLY A 105 2.30 5.72 5.30
N ARG A 106 2.76 4.46 5.12
CA ARG A 106 4.14 4.06 5.44
C ARG A 106 5.18 4.78 4.60
N PHE A 107 4.94 4.93 3.29
CA PHE A 107 5.86 5.69 2.43
C PHE A 107 5.90 7.18 2.80
N ALA A 108 4.76 7.78 3.10
CA ALA A 108 4.72 9.19 3.49
C ALA A 108 5.41 9.42 4.84
N PHE A 109 5.22 8.52 5.81
CA PHE A 109 5.93 8.53 7.07
C PHE A 109 7.45 8.47 6.87
N ALA A 110 7.94 7.47 6.13
CA ALA A 110 9.36 7.34 5.82
C ALA A 110 9.91 8.58 5.08
N ALA A 111 9.17 9.10 4.11
CA ALA A 111 9.56 10.30 3.38
C ALA A 111 9.63 11.54 4.27
N ALA A 112 8.69 11.74 5.19
CA ALA A 112 8.68 12.88 6.11
C ALA A 112 9.95 12.89 6.98
N HIS A 113 10.26 11.77 7.65
CA HIS A 113 11.45 11.65 8.48
C HIS A 113 12.75 11.84 7.70
N LEU A 114 12.91 11.13 6.58
CA LEU A 114 14.15 11.19 5.81
C LEU A 114 14.35 12.56 5.15
N CYS A 115 13.29 13.17 4.61
CA CYS A 115 13.39 14.52 4.04
C CYS A 115 13.70 15.56 5.13
N HIS A 116 13.12 15.42 6.32
CA HIS A 116 13.38 16.31 7.44
C HIS A 116 14.87 16.27 7.83
N GLN A 117 15.42 15.09 8.09
CA GLN A 117 16.83 14.92 8.42
C GLN A 117 17.76 15.42 7.30
N ALA A 118 17.41 15.11 6.04
CA ALA A 118 18.19 15.60 4.89
C ALA A 118 18.08 17.14 4.71
N ASN A 119 16.99 17.77 5.14
CA ASN A 119 16.86 19.23 5.08
C ASN A 119 17.65 19.95 6.18
N MET A 120 17.78 19.36 7.37
CA MET A 120 18.69 19.87 8.40
C MET A 120 20.12 20.04 7.86
N LEU A 121 20.53 19.14 6.96
CA LEU A 121 21.78 19.25 6.22
C LEU A 121 21.77 20.39 5.20
N LYS A 122 20.75 20.38 4.33
CA LYS A 122 20.70 21.23 3.14
C LYS A 122 20.58 22.71 3.51
N PHE A 123 20.04 23.00 4.69
CA PHE A 123 19.72 24.35 5.14
C PHE A 123 20.09 24.57 6.62
N PRO A 124 21.35 24.38 7.04
CA PRO A 124 21.70 24.27 8.47
C PRO A 124 21.48 25.57 9.26
N ALA A 125 21.52 26.72 8.58
CA ALA A 125 21.30 28.03 9.20
C ALA A 125 19.82 28.43 9.32
N THR A 126 18.93 27.79 8.56
CA THR A 126 17.52 28.22 8.43
C THR A 126 16.51 27.11 8.69
N TRP A 127 16.95 25.86 8.76
CA TRP A 127 16.09 24.73 9.02
C TRP A 127 15.74 24.65 10.51
N ARG A 128 14.46 24.47 10.81
CA ARG A 128 13.97 24.27 12.17
C ARG A 128 13.65 22.80 12.36
N ASP A 129 14.05 22.26 13.50
CA ASP A 129 13.55 20.95 13.94
C ASP A 129 12.12 21.11 14.47
N ASP A 130 11.15 20.93 13.58
CA ASP A 130 9.71 21.06 13.85
C ASP A 130 8.90 19.86 13.37
N LEU A 131 9.55 18.72 13.12
CA LEU A 131 8.84 17.51 12.71
C LEU A 131 7.82 17.13 13.79
N PRO A 132 6.53 16.90 13.45
CA PRO A 132 5.54 16.44 14.42
C PRO A 132 5.92 15.10 15.04
N LEU A 133 5.30 14.76 16.16
CA LEU A 133 5.46 13.43 16.77
C LEU A 133 4.94 12.35 15.81
N ASP A 134 5.49 11.14 15.89
CA ASP A 134 5.19 10.04 14.97
C ASP A 134 3.68 9.77 14.79
N CYS A 135 2.89 9.88 15.86
CA CYS A 135 1.44 9.67 15.82
C CYS A 135 0.66 10.78 15.07
N GLU A 136 1.32 11.89 14.76
CA GLU A 136 0.79 13.06 14.05
C GLU A 136 1.34 13.15 12.61
N ILE A 137 2.21 12.24 12.20
CA ILE A 137 2.76 12.19 10.84
C ILE A 137 1.75 11.53 9.90
N TYR A 138 0.87 12.38 9.37
CA TYR A 138 -0.06 12.01 8.30
C TYR A 138 0.55 12.24 6.91
N PRO A 139 -0.01 11.68 5.82
CA PRO A 139 0.57 11.80 4.50
C PRO A 139 0.86 13.23 4.00
N HIS A 140 0.06 14.22 4.42
CA HIS A 140 0.28 15.61 4.05
C HIS A 140 1.51 16.25 4.73
N VAL A 141 1.97 15.70 5.87
CA VAL A 141 3.16 16.19 6.57
C VAL A 141 4.39 16.02 5.68
N ALA A 142 4.49 14.90 4.97
CA ALA A 142 5.56 14.63 4.02
C ALA A 142 5.70 15.72 2.94
N ASP A 143 4.60 16.40 2.57
CA ASP A 143 4.64 17.48 1.56
C ASP A 143 5.44 18.69 2.03
N SER A 144 5.33 19.03 3.32
CA SER A 144 6.03 20.16 3.92
C SER A 144 7.54 19.96 3.92
N TYR A 145 7.98 18.74 4.25
CA TYR A 145 9.40 18.36 4.35
C TYR A 145 9.98 17.99 2.98
N GLY A 146 9.21 17.37 2.10
CA GLY A 146 9.67 16.90 0.79
C GLY A 146 9.78 17.98 -0.29
N LYS A 147 9.18 19.17 -0.10
CA LYS A 147 9.05 20.21 -1.15
C LYS A 147 10.35 20.62 -1.84
N SER A 148 11.48 20.57 -1.11
CA SER A 148 12.82 20.98 -1.57
C SER A 148 13.53 19.91 -2.40
N TRP A 149 12.99 18.70 -2.48
CA TRP A 149 13.57 17.54 -3.15
C TRP A 149 12.83 17.23 -4.45
N LYS A 150 13.56 17.10 -5.56
CA LYS A 150 12.93 16.83 -6.88
C LYS A 150 12.34 15.41 -6.91
N GLY A 151 13.04 14.45 -6.30
CA GLY A 151 12.59 13.06 -6.15
C GLY A 151 11.28 12.95 -5.38
N TYR A 152 11.04 13.81 -4.39
CA TYR A 152 9.80 13.78 -3.62
C TYR A 152 8.56 14.03 -4.50
N LYS A 153 8.66 14.94 -5.48
CA LYS A 153 7.54 15.19 -6.42
C LYS A 153 7.21 13.96 -7.28
N ARG A 154 8.18 13.08 -7.55
CA ARG A 154 7.93 11.82 -8.26
C ARG A 154 7.28 10.81 -7.32
N LEU A 155 7.83 10.65 -6.12
CA LEU A 155 7.26 9.80 -5.08
C LEU A 155 5.81 10.17 -4.79
N LYS A 156 5.51 11.44 -4.54
CA LYS A 156 4.15 11.92 -4.29
C LYS A 156 3.18 11.50 -5.39
N ARG A 157 3.55 11.71 -6.67
CA ARG A 157 2.70 11.31 -7.81
C ARG A 157 2.46 9.79 -7.85
N ALA A 158 3.49 8.99 -7.56
CA ALA A 158 3.35 7.55 -7.47
C ALA A 158 2.43 7.13 -6.30
N LEU A 159 2.57 7.76 -5.13
CA LEU A 159 1.68 7.53 -4.00
C LEU A 159 0.24 7.94 -4.30
N ASP A 160 0.02 9.10 -4.91
CA ASP A 160 -1.32 9.58 -5.27
C ASP A 160 -2.06 8.63 -6.21
N ALA A 161 -1.33 7.92 -7.08
CA ALA A 161 -1.88 6.89 -7.95
C ALA A 161 -2.36 5.64 -7.19
N ILE A 162 -1.74 5.30 -6.05
CA ILE A 162 -2.14 4.13 -5.23
C ILE A 162 -3.56 4.35 -4.67
N GLY A 163 -4.40 3.32 -4.77
CA GLY A 163 -5.79 3.36 -4.27
C GLY A 163 -6.61 4.50 -4.88
N ALA A 164 -6.30 4.88 -6.13
CA ALA A 164 -7.01 5.92 -6.86
C ALA A 164 -8.48 5.52 -7.14
N ARG A 165 -9.23 6.45 -7.73
CA ARG A 165 -10.68 6.30 -7.95
C ARG A 165 -11.07 4.97 -8.59
N ALA A 166 -10.37 4.52 -9.64
CA ALA A 166 -10.66 3.25 -10.30
C ALA A 166 -10.57 2.04 -9.35
N PHE A 167 -9.57 2.00 -8.46
CA PHE A 167 -9.44 0.95 -7.46
C PHE A 167 -10.54 1.03 -6.40
N ARG A 168 -10.85 2.23 -5.92
CA ARG A 168 -11.94 2.43 -4.95
C ARG A 168 -13.28 2.02 -5.53
N ASP A 169 -13.61 2.48 -6.72
CA ASP A 169 -14.89 2.17 -7.37
C ASP A 169 -14.99 0.67 -7.67
N GLY A 170 -13.91 0.06 -8.18
CA GLY A 170 -13.85 -1.36 -8.49
C GLY A 170 -13.90 -2.30 -7.27
N THR A 171 -13.39 -1.85 -6.11
CA THR A 171 -13.53 -2.57 -4.83
C THR A 171 -14.79 -2.17 -4.07
N GLY A 172 -15.57 -1.25 -4.62
CA GLY A 172 -16.80 -0.80 -4.00
C GLY A 172 -16.61 0.05 -2.75
N ASP A 173 -15.54 0.83 -2.71
CA ASP A 173 -15.09 1.64 -1.58
C ASP A 173 -14.88 0.77 -0.33
N PHE A 174 -14.31 -0.43 -0.53
CA PHE A 174 -14.21 -1.48 0.48
C PHE A 174 -13.58 -0.97 1.77
N ARG A 175 -12.44 -0.28 1.70
CA ARG A 175 -11.72 0.23 2.88
C ARG A 175 -12.58 1.18 3.71
N HIS A 176 -13.27 2.12 3.08
CA HIS A 176 -14.14 3.05 3.80
C HIS A 176 -15.36 2.31 4.39
N ALA A 177 -15.97 1.41 3.61
CA ALA A 177 -17.09 0.60 4.07
C ALA A 177 -16.69 -0.37 5.19
N TYR A 178 -15.48 -0.92 5.18
CA TYR A 178 -14.95 -1.85 6.19
C TYR A 178 -14.75 -1.15 7.54
N ASN A 179 -14.26 0.09 7.52
CA ASN A 179 -13.99 0.84 8.75
C ASN A 179 -15.23 1.55 9.33
N HIS A 180 -16.19 1.93 8.49
CA HIS A 180 -17.28 2.82 8.91
C HIS A 180 -18.70 2.29 8.62
N ARG A 181 -18.83 1.15 7.92
CA ARG A 181 -20.11 0.55 7.51
C ARG A 181 -20.00 -0.99 7.48
N PHE A 182 -20.78 -1.63 6.60
CA PHE A 182 -20.62 -3.04 6.23
C PHE A 182 -20.00 -3.12 4.84
N SER A 183 -18.80 -3.68 4.71
CA SER A 183 -18.16 -3.89 3.41
C SER A 183 -18.90 -4.95 2.57
N PRO A 184 -18.80 -4.91 1.23
CA PRO A 184 -19.23 -6.04 0.40
C PRO A 184 -18.41 -7.29 0.74
N ARG A 185 -19.00 -8.48 0.61
CA ARG A 185 -18.27 -9.76 0.78
C ARG A 185 -17.47 -10.09 -0.47
N PHE A 186 -16.46 -10.93 -0.34
CA PHE A 186 -15.79 -11.54 -1.50
C PHE A 186 -16.48 -12.84 -1.88
N VAL A 187 -16.49 -13.16 -3.19
CA VAL A 187 -16.97 -14.42 -3.79
C VAL A 187 -18.49 -14.64 -3.63
N VAL A 188 -18.97 -14.76 -2.39
CA VAL A 188 -20.36 -15.13 -2.05
C VAL A 188 -20.87 -14.30 -0.87
N GLY A 189 -22.18 -14.01 -0.89
CA GLY A 189 -22.88 -13.33 0.19
C GLY A 189 -23.25 -11.88 -0.17
N MET A 190 -24.54 -11.59 -0.10
CA MET A 190 -25.07 -10.23 -0.30
C MET A 190 -25.04 -9.44 1.01
N THR A 191 -24.82 -8.13 0.90
CA THR A 191 -24.80 -7.20 2.05
C THR A 191 -25.59 -5.94 1.73
N GLN A 192 -25.72 -4.99 2.67
CA GLN A 192 -26.29 -3.66 2.38
C GLN A 192 -27.70 -3.70 1.74
N PHE A 193 -28.62 -4.53 2.24
CA PHE A 193 -29.97 -4.66 1.70
C PHE A 193 -30.82 -3.38 1.77
N VAL A 194 -30.44 -2.45 2.65
CA VAL A 194 -31.11 -1.17 2.83
C VAL A 194 -30.09 -0.05 2.63
N THR A 195 -30.40 0.87 1.74
CA THR A 195 -29.62 2.09 1.51
C THR A 195 -30.48 3.31 1.80
N ARG A 196 -29.88 4.33 2.44
CA ARG A 196 -30.54 5.61 2.70
C ARG A 196 -29.85 6.70 1.89
N THR A 197 -30.61 7.43 1.10
CA THR A 197 -30.11 8.60 0.36
C THR A 197 -30.93 9.83 0.71
N VAL A 198 -30.27 10.99 0.76
CA VAL A 198 -30.92 12.28 0.96
C VAL A 198 -30.73 13.06 -0.33
N ASN A 199 -31.82 13.51 -0.94
CA ASN A 199 -31.75 14.36 -2.11
C ASN A 199 -31.22 15.74 -1.69
N ALA A 200 -30.03 16.12 -2.15
CA ALA A 200 -29.33 17.33 -1.70
C ALA A 200 -30.13 18.63 -1.97
N SER A 201 -30.92 18.68 -3.04
CA SER A 201 -31.72 19.87 -3.42
C SER A 201 -33.05 19.99 -2.69
N THR A 202 -33.63 18.90 -2.19
CA THR A 202 -34.99 18.89 -1.61
C THR A 202 -35.04 18.43 -0.16
N GLY A 203 -33.93 17.93 0.39
CA GLY A 203 -33.86 17.34 1.73
C GLY A 203 -34.64 16.03 1.89
N ARG A 204 -35.37 15.58 0.85
CA ARG A 204 -36.20 14.38 0.93
C ARG A 204 -35.35 13.12 1.08
N VAL A 205 -35.75 12.28 2.02
CA VAL A 205 -35.12 10.99 2.29
C VAL A 205 -35.73 9.92 1.39
N ARG A 206 -34.90 9.06 0.82
CA ARG A 206 -35.31 7.86 0.09
C ARG A 206 -34.59 6.64 0.66
N TYR A 207 -35.32 5.54 0.74
CA TYR A 207 -34.78 4.22 1.07
C TYR A 207 -34.78 3.34 -0.18
N GLY A 208 -33.64 2.77 -0.51
CA GLY A 208 -33.50 1.76 -1.56
C GLY A 208 -33.39 0.38 -0.93
N PHE A 209 -34.12 -0.59 -1.48
CA PHE A 209 -34.08 -1.99 -1.07
C PHE A 209 -33.47 -2.81 -2.20
N GLY A 210 -32.44 -3.59 -1.87
CA GLY A 210 -31.66 -4.35 -2.84
C GLY A 210 -30.25 -4.52 -2.33
N GLY A 211 -29.88 -5.75 -1.98
CA GLY A 211 -28.55 -6.04 -1.47
C GLY A 211 -27.47 -5.81 -2.53
N ARG A 212 -26.28 -5.50 -2.06
CA ARG A 212 -25.06 -5.44 -2.84
C ARG A 212 -24.50 -6.84 -3.06
N CYS A 213 -24.27 -7.18 -4.33
CA CYS A 213 -23.59 -8.43 -4.71
C CYS A 213 -22.16 -8.50 -4.15
N PRO A 214 -21.64 -9.72 -3.92
CA PRO A 214 -20.26 -9.90 -3.53
C PRO A 214 -19.30 -9.41 -4.61
N LEU A 215 -18.10 -9.02 -4.19
CA LEU A 215 -16.97 -8.71 -5.05
C LEU A 215 -16.47 -9.99 -5.72
N ASP A 216 -16.38 -9.96 -7.04
CA ASP A 216 -15.83 -11.03 -7.85
C ASP A 216 -14.30 -11.12 -7.65
N LEU A 217 -13.82 -12.29 -7.24
CA LEU A 217 -12.41 -12.45 -6.86
C LEU A 217 -11.47 -12.23 -8.05
N ALA A 218 -11.83 -12.69 -9.26
CA ALA A 218 -11.00 -12.50 -10.45
C ALA A 218 -10.90 -11.01 -10.85
N LYS A 219 -11.98 -10.24 -10.73
CA LYS A 219 -11.93 -8.77 -10.91
C LYS A 219 -11.09 -8.08 -9.85
N ILE A 220 -11.18 -8.52 -8.59
CA ILE A 220 -10.36 -7.97 -7.50
C ILE A 220 -8.88 -8.25 -7.73
N VAL A 221 -8.50 -9.46 -8.14
CA VAL A 221 -7.12 -9.81 -8.47
C VAL A 221 -6.56 -8.84 -9.53
N LYS A 222 -7.28 -8.58 -10.62
CA LYS A 222 -6.84 -7.63 -11.66
C LYS A 222 -6.62 -6.21 -11.13
N LEU A 223 -7.46 -5.76 -10.19
CA LEU A 223 -7.28 -4.46 -9.55
C LEU A 223 -6.05 -4.45 -8.63
N LEU A 224 -5.80 -5.55 -7.90
CA LEU A 224 -4.64 -5.68 -7.03
C LEU A 224 -3.33 -5.79 -7.81
N GLU A 225 -3.31 -6.46 -8.97
CA GLU A 225 -2.16 -6.47 -9.89
C GLU A 225 -1.80 -5.05 -10.37
N GLN A 226 -2.80 -4.21 -10.64
CA GLN A 226 -2.55 -2.80 -10.97
C GLN A 226 -1.97 -2.03 -9.78
N GLU A 227 -2.46 -2.27 -8.57
CA GLU A 227 -1.89 -1.67 -7.35
C GLU A 227 -0.47 -2.18 -7.07
N GLN A 228 -0.18 -3.45 -7.38
CA GLN A 228 1.15 -4.03 -7.25
C GLN A 228 2.16 -3.26 -8.11
N MET A 229 1.81 -2.96 -9.37
CA MET A 229 2.65 -2.14 -10.24
C MET A 229 2.84 -0.72 -9.69
N ARG A 230 1.81 -0.14 -9.06
CA ARG A 230 1.91 1.17 -8.40
C ARG A 230 2.80 1.14 -7.16
N PHE A 231 2.77 0.05 -6.40
CA PHE A 231 3.66 -0.14 -5.25
C PHE A 231 5.12 -0.20 -5.71
N TYR A 232 5.40 -0.88 -6.81
CA TYR A 232 6.75 -0.91 -7.38
C TYR A 232 7.21 0.48 -7.82
N ALA A 233 6.36 1.23 -8.53
CA ALA A 233 6.69 2.59 -8.95
C ALA A 233 6.91 3.54 -7.76
N ALA A 234 6.14 3.38 -6.68
CA ALA A 234 6.33 4.12 -5.43
C ALA A 234 7.65 3.77 -4.75
N PHE A 235 8.00 2.48 -4.68
CA PHE A 235 9.27 2.03 -4.10
C PHE A 235 10.47 2.55 -4.91
N GLU A 236 10.43 2.45 -6.24
CA GLU A 236 11.48 2.99 -7.11
C GLU A 236 11.62 4.52 -6.96
N SER A 237 10.50 5.25 -6.90
CA SER A 237 10.52 6.70 -6.67
C SER A 237 11.06 7.06 -5.28
N PHE A 238 10.82 6.23 -4.27
CA PHE A 238 11.40 6.39 -2.94
C PHE A 238 12.91 6.15 -2.97
N GLN A 239 13.38 5.13 -3.69
CA GLN A 239 14.81 4.91 -3.91
C GLN A 239 15.46 6.12 -4.61
N GLU A 240 14.81 6.70 -5.62
CA GLU A 240 15.31 7.91 -6.28
C GLU A 240 15.44 9.10 -5.33
N LEU A 241 14.44 9.32 -4.46
CA LEU A 241 14.49 10.35 -3.42
C LEU A 241 15.67 10.12 -2.48
N VAL A 242 15.86 8.90 -1.99
CA VAL A 242 16.98 8.56 -1.10
C VAL A 242 18.32 8.75 -1.79
N ARG A 243 18.48 8.38 -3.07
CA ARG A 243 19.71 8.65 -3.83
C ARG A 243 20.00 10.15 -3.99
N GLU A 244 18.97 11.00 -4.00
CA GLU A 244 19.13 12.46 -3.96
C GLU A 244 19.70 12.92 -2.61
N HIS A 245 19.20 12.37 -1.51
CA HIS A 245 19.73 12.64 -0.16
C HIS A 245 21.17 12.14 0.00
N GLU A 246 21.46 10.91 -0.42
CA GLU A 246 22.81 10.31 -0.31
C GLU A 246 23.85 11.12 -1.08
N ARG A 247 23.48 11.71 -2.22
CA ARG A 247 24.36 12.63 -2.96
C ARG A 247 24.63 13.89 -2.15
N ALA A 248 23.60 14.53 -1.62
CA ALA A 248 23.79 15.72 -0.78
C ALA A 248 24.65 15.44 0.45
N ILE A 249 24.50 14.27 1.07
CA ILE A 249 25.32 13.83 2.20
C ILE A 249 26.78 13.64 1.78
N ARG A 250 27.05 13.00 0.63
CA ARG A 250 28.41 12.84 0.09
C ARG A 250 29.06 14.19 -0.20
N ASP A 251 28.36 15.07 -0.91
CA ASP A 251 28.87 16.40 -1.28
C ASP A 251 29.25 17.21 -0.01
N HIS A 252 28.49 17.05 1.08
CA HIS A 252 28.79 17.68 2.37
C HIS A 252 29.99 17.07 3.08
N VAL A 253 30.17 15.75 3.01
CA VAL A 253 31.34 15.06 3.58
C VAL A 253 32.61 15.48 2.83
N GLU A 254 32.56 15.54 1.49
CA GLU A 254 33.68 15.98 0.65
C GLU A 254 34.05 17.44 0.90
N ALA A 255 33.06 18.34 1.10
CA ALA A 255 33.32 19.75 1.39
C ALA A 255 33.97 20.01 2.76
N LYS A 256 33.99 19.02 3.67
CA LYS A 256 34.63 19.12 4.99
C LYS A 256 36.08 18.59 5.01
N LEU A 257 36.53 17.90 3.95
CA LEU A 257 37.89 17.38 3.77
C LEU A 257 38.80 18.42 3.10
#